data_AF-Q934Y0-F1
#
_entry.id   AF-Q934Y0-F1
#
_cell.length_a   1.000
_cell.length_b   1.000
_cell.length_c   1.000
_cell.angle_alpha   90.00
_cell.angle_beta   90.00
_cell.angle_gamma   90.00
#
_symmetry.space_group_name_H-M   'P 1'
#
loop_
_entity.id
_entity.type
_entity.pdbx_description
1 polymer ?
#
loop_
_entity_poly.entity_id
_entity_poly.type
_entity_poly.pdbx_seq_one_letter_code
_entity_poly.pdbx_strand_id
1 'polypeptide(L)'
;MTVSRESLVMDLHYASEKASGEKVAKLTVVLRETIGGDVHTSTLIRTGEGDTAVYSVGYQSVSNASDPVLLKLAAYFREGNKEMFEKMMVQAEEVFDSGLNMNSTWLGQYGLRIASNIPLENHIPESVFA
;
A
#
# COMPACT_ATOMS: atom_id res chain seq x y z
N MET A 1 -8.47 19.28 11.27
CA MET A 1 -8.62 19.39 9.81
C MET A 1 -9.26 18.09 9.35
N THR A 2 -10.36 18.17 8.61
CA THR A 2 -11.07 16.98 8.12
C THR A 2 -10.63 16.75 6.68
N VAL A 3 -10.17 15.55 6.39
CA VAL A 3 -9.69 15.13 5.07
C VAL A 3 -10.87 14.71 4.21
N SER A 4 -10.86 15.04 2.93
CA SER A 4 -11.84 14.56 1.95
C SER A 4 -11.24 13.44 1.11
N ARG A 5 -12.08 12.52 0.60
CA ARG A 5 -11.60 11.42 -0.26
C ARG A 5 -10.95 11.94 -1.53
N GLU A 6 -11.52 13.00 -2.10
CA GLU A 6 -11.14 13.60 -3.38
C GLU A 6 -9.81 14.35 -3.29
N SER A 7 -9.41 14.76 -2.07
CA SER A 7 -8.12 15.38 -1.82
C SER A 7 -6.99 14.38 -1.58
N LEU A 8 -7.28 13.07 -1.66
CA LEU A 8 -6.31 12.01 -1.41
C LEU A 8 -5.78 11.39 -2.70
N VAL A 9 -4.50 11.04 -2.66
CA VAL A 9 -3.84 10.21 -3.65
C VAL A 9 -3.07 9.09 -2.95
N MET A 10 -2.83 8.01 -3.67
CA MET A 10 -2.13 6.83 -3.17
C MET A 10 -0.78 6.64 -3.86
N ASP A 11 0.25 6.39 -3.07
CA ASP A 11 1.51 5.82 -3.53
C ASP A 11 1.60 4.37 -3.04
N LEU A 12 2.20 3.53 -3.88
CA LEU A 12 2.43 2.13 -3.57
C LEU A 12 3.93 1.83 -3.63
N HIS A 13 4.44 1.20 -2.58
CA HIS A 13 5.83 0.79 -2.46
C HIS A 13 5.95 -0.71 -2.31
N TYR A 14 6.91 -1.31 -2.97
CA TYR A 14 7.27 -2.72 -2.86
C TYR A 14 8.61 -2.89 -2.16
N ALA A 15 8.64 -3.81 -1.20
CA ALA A 15 9.87 -4.33 -0.61
C ALA A 15 9.78 -5.85 -0.49
N SER A 16 10.92 -6.51 -0.43
CA SER A 16 10.97 -7.95 -0.17
C SER A 16 12.19 -8.32 0.64
N GLU A 17 12.10 -9.43 1.36
CA GLU A 17 13.16 -9.97 2.19
C GLU A 17 13.04 -11.49 2.28
N LYS A 18 14.03 -12.11 2.94
CA LYS A 18 13.91 -13.48 3.45
C LYS A 18 13.82 -13.43 4.97
N ALA A 19 12.74 -13.93 5.54
CA ALA A 19 12.55 -14.03 6.98
C ALA A 19 12.38 -15.50 7.37
N SER A 20 13.24 -16.01 8.26
CA SER A 20 13.18 -17.40 8.73
C SER A 20 13.19 -18.46 7.61
N GLY A 21 13.88 -18.17 6.50
CA GLY A 21 13.96 -19.06 5.32
C GLY A 21 12.83 -18.86 4.30
N GLU A 22 11.75 -18.17 4.66
CA GLU A 22 10.62 -17.88 3.78
C GLU A 22 10.83 -16.57 3.00
N LYS A 23 10.30 -16.53 1.78
CA LYS A 23 10.21 -15.27 1.02
C LYS A 23 9.12 -14.41 1.63
N VAL A 24 9.41 -13.14 1.86
CA VAL A 24 8.43 -12.17 2.37
C VAL A 24 8.34 -11.01 1.40
N ALA A 25 7.13 -10.74 0.91
CA ALA A 25 6.81 -9.57 0.10
C ALA A 25 6.02 -8.57 0.95
N LYS A 26 6.33 -7.28 0.80
CA LYS A 26 5.71 -6.17 1.54
C LYS A 26 5.24 -5.12 0.55
N LEU A 27 3.96 -4.78 0.62
CA LEU A 27 3.37 -3.67 -0.11
C LEU A 27 2.99 -2.57 0.89
N THR A 28 3.63 -1.41 0.81
CA THR A 28 3.31 -0.28 1.67
C THR A 28 2.51 0.75 0.89
N VAL A 29 1.26 0.92 1.30
CA VAL A 29 0.34 1.94 0.83
C VAL A 29 0.58 3.20 1.65
N VAL A 30 0.79 4.32 0.95
CA VAL A 30 0.88 5.65 1.56
C VAL A 30 -0.20 6.54 0.93
N LEU A 31 -1.13 7.03 1.75
CA LEU A 31 -2.12 8.02 1.32
C LEU A 31 -1.64 9.41 1.69
N ARG A 32 -1.71 10.31 0.73
CA ARG A 32 -1.23 11.68 0.85
C ARG A 32 -2.34 12.64 0.45
N GLU A 33 -2.40 13.77 1.13
CA GLU A 33 -3.20 14.90 0.64
C GLU A 33 -2.49 15.56 -0.54
N THR A 34 -3.24 15.96 -1.58
CA THR A 34 -2.68 16.59 -2.78
C THR A 34 -1.93 17.89 -2.47
N ILE A 35 -2.35 18.62 -1.43
CA ILE A 35 -1.75 19.89 -0.98
C ILE A 35 -1.23 19.73 0.47
N GLY A 36 -0.81 18.51 0.85
CA GLY A 36 -0.38 18.19 2.21
C GLY A 36 0.69 17.11 2.26
N GLY A 37 0.76 16.42 3.40
CA GLY A 37 1.71 15.33 3.65
C GLY A 37 1.03 13.95 3.66
N ASP A 38 1.80 12.96 4.11
CA ASP A 38 1.31 11.61 4.34
C ASP A 38 0.32 11.63 5.51
N VAL A 39 -0.90 11.12 5.28
CA VAL A 39 -1.98 11.08 6.28
C VAL A 39 -2.32 9.68 6.74
N HIS A 40 -1.94 8.67 5.94
CA HIS A 40 -2.13 7.28 6.29
C HIS A 40 -1.05 6.42 5.65
N THR A 41 -0.57 5.43 6.40
CA THR A 41 0.35 4.41 5.89
C THR A 41 -0.12 3.04 6.37
N SER A 42 -0.14 2.04 5.48
CA SER A 42 -0.37 0.64 5.84
C SER A 42 0.55 -0.27 5.05
N THR A 43 1.17 -1.26 5.71
CA THR A 43 1.97 -2.29 5.06
C THR A 43 1.21 -3.61 5.05
N LEU A 44 0.93 -4.12 3.86
CA LEU A 44 0.43 -5.46 3.62
C LEU A 44 1.60 -6.42 3.42
N ILE A 45 1.53 -7.62 3.99
CA ILE A 45 2.64 -8.59 3.99
C ILE A 45 2.12 -9.92 3.46
N ARG A 46 2.89 -10.53 2.55
CA ARG A 46 2.75 -11.93 2.14
C ARG A 46 4.00 -12.69 2.53
N THR A 47 3.85 -13.74 3.32
CA THR A 47 4.93 -14.67 3.70
C THR A 47 4.72 -16.01 3.01
N GLY A 48 5.77 -16.53 2.38
CA GLY A 48 5.71 -17.72 1.53
C GLY A 48 5.21 -17.42 0.12
N GLU A 49 4.93 -18.48 -0.64
CA GLU A 49 4.44 -18.42 -2.02
C GLU A 49 3.34 -19.45 -2.28
N GLY A 50 2.59 -19.27 -3.37
CA GLY A 50 1.53 -20.18 -3.79
C GLY A 50 0.38 -20.31 -2.79
N ASP A 51 -0.15 -21.53 -2.65
CA ASP A 51 -1.35 -21.80 -1.84
C ASP A 51 -1.08 -21.79 -0.33
N THR A 52 0.18 -21.88 0.09
CA THR A 52 0.58 -21.83 1.50
C THR A 52 0.92 -20.41 1.97
N ALA A 53 0.81 -19.41 1.08
CA ALA A 53 1.13 -18.04 1.41
C ALA A 53 0.18 -17.49 2.50
N VAL A 54 0.76 -16.85 3.51
CA VAL A 54 0.04 -16.22 4.61
C VAL A 54 0.07 -14.72 4.43
N TYR A 55 -1.10 -14.08 4.58
CA TYR A 55 -1.28 -12.64 4.43
C TYR A 55 -1.52 -12.01 5.79
N SER A 56 -0.84 -10.89 6.04
CA SER A 56 -0.99 -10.15 7.30
C SER A 56 -0.78 -8.66 7.09
N VAL A 57 -1.16 -7.88 8.10
CA VAL A 57 -0.93 -6.44 8.15
C VAL A 57 0.25 -6.18 9.08
N GLY A 58 1.22 -5.41 8.59
CA GLY A 58 2.38 -4.96 9.34
C GLY A 58 2.15 -3.60 9.98
N TYR A 59 2.99 -2.63 9.63
CA TYR A 59 2.91 -1.27 10.14
C TYR A 59 1.63 -0.58 9.65
N GLN A 60 1.00 0.18 10.55
CA GLN A 60 -0.10 1.08 10.20
C GLN A 60 0.02 2.40 10.99
N SER A 61 -0.25 3.50 10.32
CA SER A 61 -0.25 4.85 10.89
C SER A 61 -1.36 5.71 10.29
N VAL A 62 -1.91 6.61 11.11
CA VAL A 62 -2.93 7.59 10.73
C VAL A 62 -2.55 8.92 11.38
N SER A 63 -2.50 10.00 10.60
CA SER A 63 -2.12 11.33 11.10
C SER A 63 -3.17 11.95 12.03
N ASN A 64 -4.45 11.62 11.83
CA ASN A 64 -5.56 12.07 12.65
C ASN A 64 -6.56 10.93 12.90
N ALA A 65 -6.45 10.28 14.06
CA ALA A 65 -7.34 9.18 14.46
C ALA A 65 -8.77 9.62 14.84
N SER A 66 -9.08 10.92 14.76
CA SER A 66 -10.46 11.45 14.92
C SER A 66 -11.11 11.75 13.57
N ASP A 67 -10.40 11.61 12.45
CA ASP A 67 -10.93 11.84 11.12
C ASP A 67 -11.73 10.61 10.64
N PRO A 68 -13.03 10.74 10.31
CA PRO A 68 -13.86 9.61 9.90
C PRO A 68 -13.37 8.92 8.62
N VAL A 69 -12.84 9.67 7.65
CA VAL A 69 -12.37 9.12 6.37
C VAL A 69 -11.10 8.30 6.62
N LEU A 70 -10.15 8.84 7.39
CA LEU A 70 -8.92 8.14 7.71
C LEU A 70 -9.15 6.89 8.58
N LEU A 71 -10.13 6.93 9.48
CA LEU A 71 -10.53 5.76 10.27
C LEU A 71 -11.12 4.65 9.40
N LYS A 72 -11.99 4.99 8.44
CA LYS A 72 -12.55 4.02 7.47
C LYS A 72 -11.44 3.38 6.63
N LEU A 73 -10.51 4.19 6.13
CA LEU A 73 -9.35 3.71 5.37
C LEU A 73 -8.45 2.80 6.21
N ALA A 74 -8.16 3.18 7.45
CA ALA A 74 -7.38 2.35 8.36
C ALA A 74 -8.06 1.01 8.66
N ALA A 75 -9.38 1.00 8.83
CA ALA A 75 -10.15 -0.23 8.99
C ALA A 75 -10.09 -1.12 7.74
N TYR A 76 -10.27 -0.53 6.55
CA TYR A 76 -10.18 -1.23 5.27
C TYR A 76 -8.81 -1.93 5.10
N PHE A 77 -7.70 -1.21 5.28
CA PHE A 77 -6.37 -1.81 5.16
C PHE A 77 -6.05 -2.83 6.27
N ARG A 78 -6.75 -2.76 7.41
CA ARG A 78 -6.58 -3.73 8.50
C ARG A 78 -7.15 -5.11 8.16
N GLU A 79 -8.08 -5.20 7.20
CA GLU A 79 -8.57 -6.49 6.70
C GLU A 79 -7.49 -7.26 5.93
N GLY A 80 -6.53 -6.54 5.31
CA GLY A 80 -5.27 -7.04 4.76
C GLY A 80 -5.29 -8.48 4.24
N ASN A 81 -6.21 -8.78 3.33
CA ASN A 81 -6.45 -10.14 2.86
C ASN A 81 -5.70 -10.44 1.54
N LYS A 82 -5.75 -11.71 1.11
CA LYS A 82 -5.13 -12.18 -0.13
C LYS A 82 -5.57 -11.37 -1.35
N GLU A 83 -6.87 -11.14 -1.51
CA GLU A 83 -7.42 -10.44 -2.67
C GLU A 83 -6.86 -9.02 -2.79
N MET A 84 -6.82 -8.28 -1.67
CA MET A 84 -6.26 -6.93 -1.63
C MET A 84 -4.76 -6.93 -1.97
N PHE A 85 -4.00 -7.83 -1.37
CA PHE A 85 -2.56 -7.92 -1.60
C PHE A 85 -2.25 -8.24 -3.06
N GLU A 86 -2.86 -9.30 -3.62
CA GLU A 86 -2.59 -9.73 -4.99
C GLU A 86 -3.05 -8.70 -6.01
N LYS A 87 -4.18 -8.01 -5.78
CA LYS A 87 -4.63 -6.90 -6.64
C LYS A 87 -3.58 -5.78 -6.73
N MET A 88 -2.92 -5.44 -5.62
CA MET A 88 -1.89 -4.41 -5.60
C MET A 88 -0.54 -4.93 -6.12
N MET A 89 -0.25 -6.22 -5.94
CA MET A 89 0.99 -6.87 -6.38
C MET A 89 1.17 -6.83 -7.90
N VAL A 90 0.08 -6.79 -8.67
CA VAL A 90 0.12 -6.60 -10.14
C VAL A 90 0.96 -5.38 -10.54
N GLN A 91 0.90 -4.28 -9.79
CA GLN A 91 1.71 -3.08 -10.08
C GLN A 91 3.21 -3.31 -9.84
N ALA A 92 3.58 -4.21 -8.92
CA ALA A 92 4.97 -4.59 -8.73
C ALA A 92 5.48 -5.43 -9.91
N GLU A 93 4.66 -6.36 -10.39
CA GLU A 93 4.96 -7.22 -11.53
C GLU A 93 5.18 -6.40 -12.81
N GLU A 94 4.30 -5.44 -13.10
CA GLU A 94 4.45 -4.50 -14.23
C GLU A 94 5.79 -3.76 -14.20
N VAL A 95 6.23 -3.33 -13.01
CA VAL A 95 7.51 -2.66 -12.81
C VAL A 95 8.68 -3.62 -13.04
N PHE A 96 8.60 -4.86 -12.56
CA PHE A 96 9.66 -5.86 -12.80
C PHE A 96 9.76 -6.23 -14.29
N ASP A 97 8.64 -6.34 -14.99
CA ASP A 97 8.57 -6.64 -16.42
C ASP A 97 9.08 -5.48 -17.29
N SER A 98 8.98 -4.23 -16.80
CA SER A 98 9.46 -3.05 -17.52
C SER A 98 11.00 -2.97 -17.68
N GLY A 99 11.74 -3.84 -16.99
CA GLY A 99 13.20 -3.80 -16.96
C GLY A 99 13.71 -2.64 -16.11
N LEU A 100 13.82 -2.85 -14.80
CA LEU A 100 14.31 -1.86 -13.84
C LEU A 100 15.64 -1.22 -14.27
N ASN A 101 15.63 0.10 -14.44
CA ASN A 101 16.83 0.88 -14.74
C ASN A 101 17.42 1.44 -13.44
N MET A 102 18.63 1.00 -13.07
CA MET A 102 19.30 1.43 -11.82
C MET A 102 19.52 2.95 -11.71
N ASN A 103 19.57 3.68 -12.83
CA ASN A 103 19.75 5.15 -12.81
C ASN A 103 18.45 5.92 -12.54
N SER A 104 17.30 5.28 -12.67
CA SER A 104 15.97 5.88 -12.45
C SER A 104 15.13 5.12 -11.41
N THR A 105 15.67 4.04 -10.85
CA THR A 105 15.03 3.24 -9.82
C THR A 105 15.44 3.81 -8.47
N TRP A 106 14.46 4.36 -7.73
CA TRP A 106 14.72 4.93 -6.42
C TRP A 106 14.15 4.04 -5.31
N LEU A 107 15.00 3.74 -4.33
CA LEU A 107 14.63 3.03 -3.11
C LEU A 107 14.45 4.04 -1.98
N GLY A 108 13.21 4.20 -1.53
CA GLY A 108 12.87 5.05 -0.38
C GLY A 108 12.76 4.24 0.92
N GLN A 109 12.29 4.88 1.98
CA GLN A 109 12.13 4.27 3.31
C GLN A 109 11.26 3.00 3.31
N TYR A 110 10.30 2.90 2.39
CA TYR A 110 9.38 1.77 2.27
C TYR A 110 9.75 0.80 1.13
N GLY A 111 10.94 0.95 0.53
CA GLY A 111 11.39 0.18 -0.63
C GLY A 111 11.19 0.92 -1.95
N LEU A 112 11.02 0.14 -3.02
CA LEU A 112 10.84 0.65 -4.37
C LEU A 112 9.44 1.27 -4.50
N ARG A 113 9.35 2.55 -4.87
CA ARG A 113 8.05 3.14 -5.24
C ARG A 113 7.65 2.61 -6.62
N ILE A 114 6.57 1.83 -6.67
CA ILE A 114 6.10 1.16 -7.88
C ILE A 114 4.95 1.89 -8.56
N ALA A 115 4.20 2.70 -7.82
CA ALA A 115 3.19 3.59 -8.37
C ALA A 115 3.01 4.84 -7.49
N SER A 116 2.59 5.95 -8.10
CA SER A 116 2.45 7.23 -7.41
C SER A 116 1.28 8.06 -7.93
N ASN A 117 0.70 8.88 -7.05
CA ASN A 117 -0.42 9.76 -7.33
C ASN A 117 -1.65 9.01 -7.89
N ILE A 118 -1.86 7.78 -7.45
CA ILE A 118 -3.00 6.97 -7.90
C ILE A 118 -4.28 7.51 -7.27
N PRO A 119 -5.34 7.78 -8.06
CA PRO A 119 -6.66 8.06 -7.53
C PRO A 119 -7.17 6.91 -6.67
N LEU A 120 -7.71 7.20 -5.47
CA LEU A 120 -8.14 6.16 -4.52
C LEU A 120 -9.18 5.21 -5.12
N GLU A 121 -10.05 5.69 -6.00
CA GLU A 121 -11.10 4.91 -6.67
C GLU A 121 -10.58 3.72 -7.48
N ASN A 122 -9.31 3.73 -7.91
CA ASN A 122 -8.71 2.62 -8.64
C ASN A 122 -8.51 1.38 -7.75
N HIS A 123 -8.27 1.57 -6.46
CA HIS A 123 -7.92 0.49 -5.53
C HIS A 123 -8.86 0.33 -4.34
N ILE A 124 -9.57 1.39 -3.95
CA ILE A 124 -10.43 1.43 -2.78
C ILE A 124 -11.89 1.54 -3.23
N PRO A 125 -12.73 0.52 -2.95
CA PRO A 125 -14.15 0.54 -3.30
C PRO A 125 -14.90 1.70 -2.63
N GLU A 126 -15.92 2.23 -3.31
CA GLU A 126 -16.75 3.31 -2.75
C GLU A 126 -17.46 2.91 -1.45
N SER A 127 -17.78 1.62 -1.30
CA SER A 127 -18.42 1.06 -0.11
C SER A 127 -17.60 1.26 1.17
N VAL A 128 -16.30 1.50 1.07
CA VAL A 128 -15.44 1.84 2.22
C VAL A 128 -15.83 3.18 2.82
N PHE A 129 -16.35 4.11 2.02
CA PHE A 129 -16.68 5.47 2.44
C PHE A 129 -18.15 5.67 2.81
N ALA A 130 -19.01 4.69 2.52
CA ALA A 130 -20.44 4.70 2.85
C ALA A 130 -20.70 4.77 4.36
#